data_AF-A0A0K5LRZ2-F1
#
_entry.id   AF-A0A0K5LRZ2-F1
#
_cell.length_a   1.000
_cell.length_b   1.000
_cell.length_c   1.000
_cell.angle_alpha   90.00
_cell.angle_beta   90.00
_cell.angle_gamma   90.00
#
_symmetry.space_group_name_H-M   'P 1'
#
loop_
_entity.id
_entity.type
_entity.pdbx_description
1 polymer ?
#
loop_
_entity_poly.entity_id
_entity_poly.type
_entity_poly.pdbx_seq_one_letter_code
_entity_poly.pdbx_strand_id
1 'polypeptide(L)'
;MIKKTSYKVAILIGLTLYIGGCTLFFPASHMATYTMFLAAIFAIAIGLSFLETAANTYSSMIGPKAYATLRLNISQTFYPIGAASGILLGKYLVFSEGESLEKQMSGMNAEQIHNFKVLMLENTLEPYKYMIMILVVVMVLFLLTRFPTCKVAQTSHYKRPSAMDTLRYLARNPRFRRGIVAQFLYVGMQVAVWSFTIRLALELGDINERDASNFMVYSFACFFIGKFIANILMTRFNPEKVLILYSVIGALFLAYVALAPSFSAVYVAVLVSVLFGPCWATIYAGTLDTVDNEHTEMAGAVIVMAIVGAAVVPAIQGYIADMFHSLQLSFLVSMLCFVYVGVYFWRESKVRTALAEVTAS
;
A
#
# COMPACT_ATOMS: atom_id res chain seq x y z
N MET A 1 -14.10 16.67 2.35
CA MET A 1 -15.00 16.53 1.17
C MET A 1 -16.05 15.43 1.38
N ILE A 2 -15.63 14.17 1.62
CA ILE A 2 -16.54 13.03 1.80
C ILE A 2 -17.68 13.36 2.78
N LYS A 3 -17.40 13.93 3.95
CA LYS A 3 -18.41 14.41 4.93
C LYS A 3 -19.53 15.29 4.33
N LYS A 4 -19.21 16.16 3.36
CA LYS A 4 -20.13 17.13 2.75
C LYS A 4 -20.83 16.60 1.50
N THR A 5 -20.21 15.70 0.73
CA THR A 5 -20.74 15.19 -0.55
C THR A 5 -21.06 13.69 -0.47
N SER A 6 -20.41 12.84 -1.27
CA SER A 6 -20.54 11.38 -1.26
C SER A 6 -19.21 10.71 -1.60
N TYR A 7 -19.10 9.41 -1.31
CA TYR A 7 -17.93 8.62 -1.67
C TYR A 7 -17.71 8.56 -3.18
N LYS A 8 -18.79 8.43 -3.98
CA LYS A 8 -18.73 8.46 -5.45
C LYS A 8 -18.08 9.74 -5.96
N VAL A 9 -18.49 10.90 -5.45
CA VAL A 9 -17.93 12.19 -5.89
C VAL A 9 -16.46 12.29 -5.50
N ALA A 10 -16.06 11.79 -4.32
CA ALA A 10 -14.65 11.77 -3.92
C ALA A 10 -13.79 10.87 -4.84
N ILE A 11 -14.31 9.70 -5.22
CA ILE A 11 -13.64 8.80 -6.19
C ILE A 11 -13.49 9.48 -7.55
N LEU A 12 -14.55 10.12 -8.06
CA LEU A 12 -14.53 10.80 -9.35
C LEU A 12 -13.53 11.97 -9.37
N ILE A 13 -13.48 12.78 -8.31
CA ILE A 13 -12.47 13.85 -8.20
C ILE A 13 -11.06 13.25 -8.13
N GLY A 14 -10.88 12.16 -7.36
CA GLY A 14 -9.60 11.44 -7.30
C GLY A 14 -9.14 10.98 -8.69
N LEU A 15 -10.03 10.34 -9.46
CA LEU A 15 -9.75 9.91 -10.84
C LEU A 15 -9.41 11.08 -11.76
N THR A 16 -10.17 12.19 -11.70
CA THR A 16 -9.90 13.37 -12.51
C THR A 16 -8.52 13.98 -12.21
N LEU A 17 -8.16 14.09 -10.92
CA LEU A 17 -6.84 14.60 -10.52
C LEU A 17 -5.71 13.66 -10.94
N TYR A 18 -5.94 12.35 -10.85
CA TYR A 18 -4.98 11.35 -11.29
C TYR A 18 -4.76 11.40 -12.81
N ILE A 19 -5.85 11.44 -13.60
CA ILE A 19 -5.79 11.59 -15.06
C ILE A 19 -5.13 12.91 -15.46
N GLY A 20 -5.46 14.00 -14.76
CA GLY A 20 -4.83 15.30 -14.94
C GLY A 20 -3.32 15.20 -14.72
N GLY A 21 -2.90 14.65 -13.58
CA GLY A 21 -1.49 14.44 -13.26
C GLY A 21 -0.75 13.60 -14.31
N CYS A 22 -1.32 12.48 -14.76
CA CYS A 22 -0.75 11.68 -15.85
C CYS A 22 -0.68 12.46 -17.17
N THR A 23 -1.68 13.28 -17.49
CA THR A 23 -1.66 14.12 -18.69
C THR A 23 -0.55 15.18 -18.61
N LEU A 24 -0.26 15.72 -17.42
CA LEU A 24 0.83 16.67 -17.21
C LEU A 24 2.24 16.08 -17.47
N PHE A 25 2.41 14.75 -17.51
CA PHE A 25 3.70 14.14 -17.86
C PHE A 25 4.11 14.39 -19.32
N PHE A 26 3.16 14.54 -20.24
CA PHE A 26 3.44 14.84 -21.65
C PHE A 26 4.13 16.20 -21.83
N PRO A 27 3.56 17.33 -21.36
CA PRO A 27 4.27 18.60 -21.42
C PRO A 27 5.50 18.64 -20.52
N ALA A 28 5.52 17.92 -19.38
CA ALA A 28 6.71 17.83 -18.51
C ALA A 28 7.90 17.20 -19.25
N SER A 29 7.66 16.14 -20.02
CA SER A 29 8.68 15.46 -20.84
C SER A 29 9.26 16.38 -21.91
N HIS A 30 8.42 17.13 -22.60
CA HIS A 30 8.89 18.08 -23.62
C HIS A 30 9.65 19.28 -23.03
N MET A 31 9.23 19.78 -21.87
CA MET A 31 9.93 20.86 -21.18
C MET A 31 11.22 20.38 -20.49
N ALA A 32 11.33 19.09 -20.17
CA ALA A 32 12.44 18.46 -19.47
C ALA A 32 12.85 19.17 -18.15
N THR A 33 11.89 19.82 -17.47
CA THR A 33 12.15 20.53 -16.20
C THR A 33 11.62 19.76 -15.00
N TYR A 34 12.45 19.67 -13.96
CA TYR A 34 12.09 19.01 -12.70
C TYR A 34 10.79 19.56 -12.08
N THR A 35 10.60 20.88 -12.10
CA THR A 35 9.42 21.53 -11.50
C THR A 35 8.10 21.08 -12.11
N MET A 36 8.06 20.88 -13.43
CA MET A 36 6.85 20.43 -14.12
C MET A 36 6.55 18.96 -13.80
N PHE A 37 7.57 18.10 -13.76
CA PHE A 37 7.42 16.71 -13.30
C PHE A 37 6.96 16.63 -11.84
N LEU A 38 7.50 17.49 -10.96
CA LEU A 38 7.10 17.54 -9.57
C LEU A 38 5.62 17.95 -9.42
N ALA A 39 5.16 18.94 -10.18
CA ALA A 39 3.76 19.34 -10.21
C ALA A 39 2.85 18.20 -10.69
N ALA A 40 3.27 17.46 -11.73
CA ALA A 40 2.55 16.30 -12.24
C ALA A 40 2.43 15.18 -11.19
N ILE A 41 3.54 14.81 -10.55
CA ILE A 41 3.59 13.81 -9.47
C ILE A 41 2.72 14.23 -8.30
N PHE A 42 2.73 15.52 -7.93
CA PHE A 42 1.90 16.04 -6.84
C PHE A 42 0.41 15.93 -7.15
N ALA A 43 -0.01 16.23 -8.39
CA ALA A 43 -1.39 16.05 -8.82
C ALA A 43 -1.83 14.56 -8.76
N ILE A 44 -0.97 13.64 -9.21
CA ILE A 44 -1.20 12.19 -9.08
C ILE A 44 -1.35 11.80 -7.61
N ALA A 45 -0.44 12.27 -6.73
CA ALA A 45 -0.45 11.96 -5.31
C ALA A 45 -1.73 12.43 -4.61
N ILE A 46 -2.22 13.64 -4.93
CA ILE A 46 -3.52 14.11 -4.42
C ILE A 46 -4.64 13.18 -4.90
N GLY A 47 -4.68 12.86 -6.19
CA GLY A 47 -5.68 11.96 -6.76
C GLY A 47 -5.71 10.60 -6.05
N LEU A 48 -4.54 9.98 -5.86
CA LEU A 48 -4.39 8.71 -5.15
C LEU A 48 -4.89 8.79 -3.70
N SER A 49 -4.60 9.89 -2.99
CA SER A 49 -5.07 10.09 -1.60
C SER A 49 -6.61 10.09 -1.49
N PHE A 50 -7.30 10.72 -2.46
CA PHE A 50 -8.76 10.67 -2.55
C PHE A 50 -9.27 9.25 -2.82
N LEU A 51 -8.63 8.52 -3.75
CA LEU A 51 -9.01 7.16 -4.11
C LEU A 51 -8.82 6.19 -2.93
N GLU A 52 -7.67 6.21 -2.27
CA GLU A 52 -7.39 5.33 -1.14
C GLU A 52 -8.35 5.58 0.02
N THR A 53 -8.59 6.85 0.36
CA THR A 53 -9.53 7.21 1.43
C THR A 53 -10.95 6.81 1.10
N ALA A 54 -11.42 7.11 -0.12
CA ALA A 54 -12.80 6.89 -0.49
C ALA A 54 -13.09 5.41 -0.80
N ALA A 55 -12.25 4.74 -1.59
CA ALA A 55 -12.48 3.37 -2.05
C ALA A 55 -12.43 2.35 -0.92
N ASN A 56 -11.41 2.41 -0.04
CA ASN A 56 -11.30 1.45 1.08
C ASN A 56 -12.46 1.62 2.07
N THR A 57 -12.73 2.86 2.50
CA THR A 57 -13.86 3.14 3.41
C THR A 57 -15.18 2.70 2.77
N TYR A 58 -15.42 3.05 1.51
CA TYR A 58 -16.66 2.70 0.83
C TYR A 58 -16.83 1.18 0.64
N SER A 59 -15.76 0.47 0.25
CA SER A 59 -15.77 -1.00 0.10
C SER A 59 -16.09 -1.72 1.43
N SER A 60 -15.59 -1.18 2.55
CA SER A 60 -15.91 -1.73 3.87
C SER A 60 -17.39 -1.52 4.25
N MET A 61 -18.04 -0.46 3.77
CA MET A 61 -19.41 -0.11 4.16
C MET A 61 -20.51 -0.58 3.19
N ILE A 62 -20.15 -0.97 1.96
CA ILE A 62 -21.14 -1.40 0.95
C ILE A 62 -21.68 -2.81 1.27
N GLY A 63 -22.64 -2.87 2.18
CA GLY A 63 -23.34 -4.10 2.58
C GLY A 63 -23.29 -4.39 4.08
N PRO A 64 -23.62 -5.63 4.52
CA PRO A 64 -23.68 -5.97 5.94
C PRO A 64 -22.32 -5.81 6.63
N LYS A 65 -22.32 -5.31 7.88
CA LYS A 65 -21.10 -5.02 8.66
C LYS A 65 -20.25 -6.27 8.89
N ALA A 66 -20.87 -7.43 9.12
CA ALA A 66 -20.19 -8.70 9.35
C ALA A 66 -19.22 -9.11 8.21
N TYR A 67 -19.50 -8.71 6.97
CA TYR A 67 -18.69 -9.05 5.80
C TYR A 67 -17.79 -7.90 5.32
N ALA A 68 -17.62 -6.82 6.10
CA ALA A 68 -16.83 -5.66 5.72
C ALA A 68 -15.36 -6.03 5.42
N THR A 69 -14.73 -6.78 6.33
CA THR A 69 -13.35 -7.25 6.18
C THR A 69 -13.19 -8.17 4.97
N LEU A 70 -14.17 -9.05 4.70
CA LEU A 70 -14.13 -9.96 3.56
C LEU A 70 -14.22 -9.20 2.24
N ARG A 71 -15.17 -8.25 2.10
CA ARG A 71 -15.31 -7.42 0.90
C ARG A 71 -14.04 -6.66 0.59
N LEU A 72 -13.44 -6.05 1.62
CA LEU A 72 -12.20 -5.30 1.47
C LEU A 72 -11.03 -6.22 1.09
N ASN A 73 -10.94 -7.42 1.67
CA ASN A 73 -9.91 -8.40 1.27
C ASN A 73 -10.09 -8.88 -0.18
N ILE A 74 -11.32 -9.13 -0.62
CA ILE A 74 -11.60 -9.54 -2.01
C ILE A 74 -11.21 -8.44 -2.99
N SER A 75 -11.64 -7.19 -2.76
CA SER A 75 -11.27 -6.07 -3.64
C SER A 75 -9.75 -5.87 -3.67
N GLN A 76 -9.11 -5.97 -2.52
CA GLN A 76 -7.66 -5.87 -2.39
C GLN A 76 -6.90 -7.07 -2.98
N THR A 77 -7.56 -8.20 -3.30
CA THR A 77 -6.90 -9.34 -3.96
C THR A 77 -6.55 -9.05 -5.42
N PHE A 78 -7.20 -8.06 -6.04
CA PHE A 78 -6.84 -7.60 -7.39
C PHE A 78 -5.67 -6.62 -7.40
N TYR A 79 -5.33 -6.01 -6.25
CA TYR A 79 -4.22 -5.06 -6.16
C TYR A 79 -2.86 -5.64 -6.59
N PRO A 80 -2.42 -6.83 -6.11
CA PRO A 80 -1.15 -7.42 -6.51
C PRO A 80 -1.07 -7.70 -8.01
N ILE A 81 -2.20 -8.05 -8.64
CA ILE A 81 -2.29 -8.27 -10.09
C ILE A 81 -1.98 -6.96 -10.82
N GLY A 82 -2.62 -5.86 -10.41
CA GLY A 82 -2.37 -4.53 -10.97
C GLY A 82 -0.92 -4.08 -10.76
N ALA A 83 -0.38 -4.26 -9.55
CA ALA A 83 0.99 -3.90 -9.23
C ALA A 83 2.02 -4.71 -10.03
N ALA A 84 1.83 -6.03 -10.15
CA ALA A 84 2.68 -6.89 -10.96
C ALA A 84 2.62 -6.50 -12.45
N SER A 85 1.42 -6.25 -12.99
CA SER A 85 1.26 -5.75 -14.36
C SER A 85 1.98 -4.42 -14.58
N GLY A 86 1.90 -3.48 -13.64
CA GLY A 86 2.61 -2.20 -13.70
C GLY A 86 4.14 -2.37 -13.73
N ILE A 87 4.68 -3.27 -12.92
CA ILE A 87 6.12 -3.58 -12.93
C ILE A 87 6.54 -4.22 -14.25
N LEU A 88 5.76 -5.16 -14.78
CA LEU A 88 6.05 -5.78 -16.07
C LEU A 88 6.00 -4.76 -17.21
N LEU A 89 5.03 -3.84 -17.20
CA LEU A 89 5.00 -2.73 -18.14
C LEU A 89 6.26 -1.87 -18.02
N GLY A 90 6.69 -1.52 -16.80
CA GLY A 90 7.95 -0.80 -16.59
C GLY A 90 9.17 -1.59 -17.10
N LYS A 91 9.27 -2.88 -16.78
CA LYS A 91 10.37 -3.77 -17.20
C LYS A 91 10.51 -3.88 -18.72
N TYR A 92 9.40 -4.01 -19.45
CA TYR A 92 9.44 -4.24 -20.89
C TYR A 92 9.35 -2.97 -21.73
N LEU A 93 8.67 -1.92 -21.25
CA LEU A 93 8.46 -0.68 -22.01
C LEU A 93 9.43 0.44 -21.63
N VAL A 94 9.97 0.45 -20.40
CA VAL A 94 10.84 1.53 -19.91
C VAL A 94 12.29 1.08 -19.78
N PHE A 95 12.54 -0.09 -19.19
CA PHE A 95 13.90 -0.61 -19.04
C PHE A 95 14.33 -1.37 -20.30
N SER A 96 15.21 -0.76 -21.10
CA SER A 96 15.80 -1.39 -22.29
C SER A 96 16.68 -2.60 -21.93
N GLU A 97 16.86 -3.53 -22.88
CA GLU A 97 17.81 -4.63 -22.73
C GLU A 97 19.25 -4.10 -22.84
N GLY A 98 20.12 -4.43 -21.87
CA GLY A 98 21.54 -4.03 -21.91
C GLY A 98 22.11 -3.65 -20.55
N GLU A 99 23.27 -2.98 -20.58
CA GLU A 99 23.95 -2.46 -19.39
C GLU A 99 23.13 -1.36 -18.69
N SER A 100 23.41 -1.06 -17.41
CA SER A 100 22.74 0.02 -16.68
C SER A 100 22.84 1.36 -17.43
N LEU A 101 21.82 2.22 -17.28
CA LEU A 101 21.78 3.55 -17.91
C LEU A 101 23.08 4.34 -17.67
N GLU A 102 23.68 4.20 -16.49
CA GLU A 102 24.94 4.83 -16.11
C GLU A 102 26.13 4.35 -16.96
N LYS A 103 26.25 3.05 -17.20
CA LYS A 103 27.29 2.49 -18.07
C LYS A 103 27.09 2.88 -19.54
N GLN A 104 25.84 2.88 -20.00
CA GLN A 104 25.51 3.34 -21.36
C GLN A 104 25.88 4.81 -21.58
N MET A 105 25.73 5.66 -20.56
CA MET A 105 26.11 7.07 -20.62
C MET A 105 27.63 7.32 -20.46
N SER A 106 28.38 6.38 -19.85
CA SER A 106 29.81 6.57 -19.54
C SER A 106 30.72 6.70 -20.77
N GLY A 107 30.28 6.20 -21.93
CA GLY A 107 31.01 6.30 -23.20
C GLY A 107 30.47 7.37 -24.17
N MET A 108 29.47 8.16 -23.76
CA MET A 108 28.79 9.12 -24.65
C MET A 108 29.29 10.56 -24.45
N ASN A 109 29.37 11.32 -25.54
CA ASN A 109 29.64 12.77 -25.47
C ASN A 109 28.43 13.53 -24.88
N ALA A 110 28.64 14.76 -24.39
CA ALA A 110 27.60 15.57 -23.74
C ALA A 110 26.32 15.76 -24.58
N GLU A 111 26.46 15.89 -25.90
CA GLU A 111 25.33 15.97 -26.84
C GLU A 111 24.57 14.64 -27.00
N GLN A 112 25.30 13.53 -27.04
CA GLN A 112 24.71 12.18 -27.08
C GLN A 112 23.97 11.87 -25.78
N ILE A 113 24.51 12.27 -24.63
CA ILE A 113 23.83 12.13 -23.33
C ILE A 113 22.52 12.94 -23.31
N HIS A 114 22.51 14.14 -23.88
CA HIS A 114 21.29 14.96 -23.95
C HIS A 114 20.22 14.28 -24.81
N ASN A 115 20.57 13.87 -26.03
CA ASN A 115 19.64 13.19 -26.94
C ASN A 115 19.16 11.85 -26.37
N PHE A 116 20.06 11.11 -25.70
CA PHE A 116 19.71 9.86 -25.03
C PHE A 116 18.72 10.09 -23.88
N LYS A 117 18.91 11.13 -23.06
CA LYS A 117 17.94 11.49 -22.00
C LYS A 117 16.57 11.85 -22.56
N VAL A 118 16.52 12.62 -23.65
CA VAL A 118 15.26 12.98 -24.31
C VAL A 118 14.55 11.74 -24.85
N LEU A 119 15.29 10.85 -25.52
CA LEU A 119 14.75 9.58 -26.03
C LEU A 119 14.20 8.69 -24.90
N MET A 120 14.93 8.58 -23.78
CA MET A 120 14.48 7.81 -22.62
C MET A 120 13.21 8.42 -22.00
N LEU A 121 13.08 9.74 -21.97
CA LEU A 121 11.86 10.41 -21.52
C LEU A 121 10.68 10.13 -22.47
N GLU A 122 10.89 10.17 -23.78
CA GLU A 122 9.84 9.85 -24.77
C GLU A 122 9.34 8.40 -24.63
N ASN A 123 10.24 7.44 -24.39
CA ASN A 123 9.88 6.04 -24.16
C ASN A 123 8.95 5.88 -22.94
N THR A 124 9.03 6.76 -21.94
CA THR A 124 8.10 6.72 -20.79
C THR A 124 6.69 7.18 -21.13
N LEU A 125 6.51 8.00 -22.17
CA LEU A 125 5.20 8.59 -22.51
C LEU A 125 4.20 7.56 -23.06
N GLU A 126 4.68 6.52 -23.74
CA GLU A 126 3.82 5.49 -24.32
C GLU A 126 3.06 4.69 -23.23
N PRO A 127 3.71 4.18 -22.16
CA PRO A 127 3.01 3.63 -20.99
C PRO A 127 1.96 4.59 -20.38
N TYR A 128 2.29 5.88 -20.24
CA TYR A 128 1.38 6.87 -19.68
C TYR A 128 0.11 7.04 -20.53
N LYS A 129 0.24 6.98 -21.86
CA LYS A 129 -0.92 7.01 -22.78
C LYS A 129 -1.88 5.86 -22.47
N TYR A 130 -1.37 4.63 -22.35
CA TYR A 130 -2.21 3.48 -22.01
C TYR A 130 -2.84 3.59 -20.62
N MET A 131 -2.09 4.06 -19.63
CA MET A 131 -2.62 4.29 -18.28
C MET A 131 -3.77 5.31 -18.28
N ILE A 132 -3.63 6.43 -19.00
CA ILE A 132 -4.69 7.43 -19.11
C ILE A 132 -5.96 6.83 -19.73
N MET A 133 -5.82 6.06 -20.81
CA MET A 133 -6.96 5.39 -21.45
C MET A 133 -7.70 4.48 -20.46
N ILE A 134 -6.97 3.66 -19.69
CA ILE A 134 -7.56 2.78 -18.67
C ILE A 134 -8.27 3.61 -17.58
N LEU A 135 -7.65 4.68 -17.08
CA LEU A 135 -8.23 5.53 -16.05
C LEU A 135 -9.51 6.24 -16.53
N VAL A 136 -9.54 6.69 -17.79
CA VAL A 136 -10.74 7.29 -18.41
C VAL A 136 -11.86 6.26 -18.50
N VAL A 137 -11.56 5.02 -18.93
CA VAL A 137 -12.56 3.94 -18.96
C VAL A 137 -13.11 3.68 -17.55
N VAL A 138 -12.24 3.57 -16.54
CA VAL A 138 -12.66 3.41 -15.14
C VAL A 138 -13.53 4.58 -14.67
N MET A 139 -13.16 5.81 -15.01
CA MET A 139 -13.96 7.00 -14.68
C MET A 139 -15.36 6.94 -15.30
N VAL A 140 -15.47 6.56 -16.58
CA VAL A 140 -16.77 6.39 -17.25
C VAL A 140 -17.59 5.29 -16.57
N LEU A 141 -16.99 4.15 -16.23
CA LEU A 141 -17.68 3.09 -15.49
C LEU A 141 -18.23 3.57 -14.14
N PHE A 142 -17.46 4.37 -13.39
CA PHE A 142 -17.92 4.96 -12.13
C PHE A 142 -19.03 5.99 -12.33
N LEU A 143 -19.02 6.74 -13.44
CA LEU A 143 -20.10 7.68 -13.78
C LEU A 143 -21.42 6.94 -14.02
N LEU A 144 -21.39 5.87 -14.82
CA LEU A 144 -22.56 5.07 -15.21
C LEU A 144 -23.13 4.23 -14.06
N THR A 145 -22.28 3.73 -13.17
CA THR A 145 -22.71 2.87 -12.05
C THR A 145 -23.41 3.66 -10.95
N ARG A 146 -24.58 3.16 -10.51
CA ARG A 146 -25.34 3.71 -9.37
C ARG A 146 -24.90 3.03 -8.08
N PHE A 147 -24.41 3.83 -7.15
CA PHE A 147 -23.86 3.36 -5.87
C PHE A 147 -24.84 3.61 -4.73
N PRO A 148 -25.10 2.62 -3.84
CA PRO A 148 -25.95 2.80 -2.68
C PRO A 148 -25.34 3.78 -1.67
N THR A 149 -26.20 4.55 -0.99
CA THR A 149 -25.80 5.49 0.06
C THR A 149 -25.49 4.75 1.36
N CYS A 150 -24.22 4.74 1.74
CA CYS A 150 -23.74 4.07 2.96
C CYS A 150 -23.61 5.02 4.17
N LYS A 151 -24.23 6.21 4.11
CA LYS A 151 -24.11 7.24 5.14
C LYS A 151 -25.27 7.19 6.11
N VAL A 152 -25.01 7.48 7.37
CA VAL A 152 -26.07 7.75 8.36
C VAL A 152 -26.89 8.95 7.87
N ALA A 153 -28.20 8.74 7.72
CA ALA A 153 -29.14 9.77 7.32
C ALA A 153 -29.18 10.88 8.37
N GLN A 154 -29.13 12.14 7.94
CA GLN A 154 -29.32 13.27 8.85
C GLN A 154 -30.80 13.38 9.18
N THR A 155 -31.14 13.28 10.46
CA THR A 155 -32.48 13.53 10.99
C THR A 155 -32.47 14.79 11.85
N SER A 156 -33.64 15.38 12.12
CA SER A 156 -33.78 16.59 12.93
C SER A 156 -33.14 16.49 14.33
N HIS A 157 -33.01 15.26 14.85
CA HIS A 157 -32.36 14.94 16.13
C HIS A 157 -30.86 14.60 16.05
N TYR A 158 -30.26 14.51 14.86
CA TYR A 158 -28.88 14.07 14.69
C TYR A 158 -28.10 14.95 13.71
N LYS A 159 -27.36 15.92 14.26
CA LYS A 159 -26.41 16.73 13.49
C LYS A 159 -25.08 16.00 13.40
N ARG A 160 -24.49 15.98 12.20
CA ARG A 160 -23.17 15.38 11.97
C ARG A 160 -22.11 16.11 12.82
N PRO A 161 -21.22 15.38 13.50
CA PRO A 161 -20.18 15.97 14.33
C PRO A 161 -19.17 16.75 13.48
N SER A 162 -18.67 17.85 14.05
CA SER A 162 -17.62 18.65 13.40
C SER A 162 -16.35 17.81 13.17
N ALA A 163 -15.49 18.27 12.26
CA ALA A 163 -14.21 17.61 11.99
C ALA A 163 -13.34 17.55 13.26
N MET A 164 -13.32 18.64 14.04
CA MET A 164 -12.55 18.74 15.28
C MET A 164 -13.09 17.79 16.36
N ASP A 165 -14.42 17.71 16.51
CA ASP A 165 -15.04 16.81 17.49
C ASP A 165 -14.77 15.35 17.17
N THR A 166 -14.87 15.00 15.88
CA THR A 166 -14.51 13.67 15.41
C THR A 166 -13.05 13.35 15.69
N LEU A 167 -12.12 14.28 15.44
CA LEU A 167 -10.70 14.04 15.68
C LEU A 167 -10.40 13.86 17.18
N ARG A 168 -11.06 14.65 18.03
CA ARG A 168 -10.94 14.52 19.50
C ARG A 168 -11.51 13.18 19.99
N TYR A 169 -12.63 12.73 19.44
CA TYR A 169 -13.20 11.41 19.71
C TYR A 169 -12.21 10.30 19.33
N LEU A 170 -11.67 10.35 18.11
CA LEU A 170 -10.72 9.35 17.61
C LEU A 170 -9.43 9.31 18.44
N ALA A 171 -8.93 10.47 18.87
CA ALA A 171 -7.75 10.54 19.74
C ALA A 171 -7.99 9.99 21.16
N ARG A 172 -9.25 10.00 21.64
CA ARG A 172 -9.61 9.41 22.94
C ARG A 172 -9.84 7.91 22.86
N ASN A 173 -10.19 7.36 21.69
CA ASN A 173 -10.42 5.93 21.51
C ASN A 173 -9.08 5.15 21.49
N PRO A 174 -8.76 4.37 22.54
CA PRO A 174 -7.48 3.68 22.63
C PRO A 174 -7.33 2.54 21.62
N ARG A 175 -8.44 1.92 21.19
CA ARG A 175 -8.42 0.84 20.19
C ARG A 175 -8.12 1.41 18.80
N PHE A 176 -8.77 2.54 18.45
CA PHE A 176 -8.49 3.24 17.20
C PHE A 176 -7.03 3.67 17.08
N ARG A 177 -6.46 4.26 18.16
CA ARG A 177 -5.04 4.65 18.21
C ARG A 177 -4.09 3.48 17.97
N ARG A 178 -4.35 2.32 18.60
CA ARG A 178 -3.53 1.12 18.40
C ARG A 178 -3.62 0.62 16.96
N GLY A 179 -4.80 0.69 16.35
CA GLY A 179 -5.03 0.36 14.94
C GLY A 179 -4.22 1.24 13.99
N ILE A 180 -4.19 2.56 14.22
CA ILE A 180 -3.34 3.48 13.43
C ILE A 180 -1.87 3.10 13.51
N VAL A 181 -1.35 2.83 14.72
CA VAL A 181 0.07 2.47 14.90
C VAL A 181 0.37 1.13 14.23
N ALA A 182 -0.53 0.15 14.34
CA ALA A 182 -0.39 -1.13 13.65
C ALA A 182 -0.37 -0.94 12.12
N GLN A 183 -1.25 -0.10 11.58
CA GLN A 183 -1.28 0.20 10.14
C GLN A 183 0.00 0.91 9.67
N PHE A 184 0.47 1.89 10.45
CA PHE A 184 1.69 2.64 10.17
C PHE A 184 2.91 1.70 10.10
N LEU A 185 3.08 0.83 11.10
CA LEU A 185 4.20 -0.11 11.14
C LEU A 185 4.06 -1.20 10.07
N TYR A 186 2.85 -1.68 9.82
CA TYR A 186 2.59 -2.66 8.77
C TYR A 186 2.96 -2.14 7.38
N VAL A 187 2.49 -0.96 7.00
CA VAL A 187 2.83 -0.38 5.69
C VAL A 187 4.32 -0.08 5.61
N GLY A 188 4.88 0.49 6.66
CA GLY A 188 6.30 0.80 6.70
C GLY A 188 7.18 -0.42 6.50
N MET A 189 6.86 -1.51 7.20
CA MET A 189 7.51 -2.80 7.04
C MET A 189 7.32 -3.39 5.65
N GLN A 190 6.11 -3.34 5.09
CA GLN A 190 5.84 -3.88 3.76
C GLN A 190 6.70 -3.22 2.69
N VAL A 191 6.73 -1.88 2.70
CA VAL A 191 7.56 -1.11 1.75
C VAL A 191 9.04 -1.34 2.02
N ALA A 192 9.47 -1.37 3.29
CA ALA A 192 10.87 -1.62 3.65
C ALA A 192 11.35 -2.99 3.14
N VAL A 193 10.60 -4.06 3.40
CA VAL A 193 10.96 -5.41 2.92
C VAL A 193 11.04 -5.42 1.40
N TRP A 194 10.07 -4.85 0.69
CA TRP A 194 10.10 -4.82 -0.77
C TRP A 194 11.27 -4.03 -1.35
N SER A 195 11.49 -2.80 -0.87
CA SER A 195 12.58 -1.94 -1.34
C SER A 195 13.96 -2.52 -1.03
N PHE A 196 14.15 -3.08 0.16
CA PHE A 196 15.43 -3.63 0.58
C PHE A 196 15.69 -5.03 0.01
N THR A 197 14.66 -5.79 -0.38
CA THR A 197 14.85 -7.08 -1.08
C THR A 197 15.54 -6.88 -2.43
N ILE A 198 15.18 -5.84 -3.18
CA ILE A 198 15.85 -5.51 -4.45
C ILE A 198 17.32 -5.18 -4.20
N ARG A 199 17.60 -4.33 -3.21
CA ARG A 199 18.98 -3.96 -2.84
C ARG A 199 19.79 -5.17 -2.37
N LEU A 200 19.18 -6.05 -1.59
CA LEU A 200 19.80 -7.28 -1.09
C LEU A 200 20.15 -8.23 -2.24
N ALA A 201 19.27 -8.34 -3.24
CA ALA A 201 19.52 -9.15 -4.42
C ALA A 201 20.68 -8.60 -5.26
N LEU A 202 20.81 -7.28 -5.37
CA LEU A 202 21.91 -6.59 -6.07
C LEU A 202 23.24 -6.67 -5.30
N GLU A 203 23.22 -6.72 -3.97
CA GLU A 203 24.43 -6.78 -3.15
C GLU A 203 24.98 -8.20 -3.04
N LEU A 204 24.11 -9.20 -2.90
CA LEU A 204 24.51 -10.61 -2.75
C LEU A 204 24.67 -11.36 -4.08
N GLY A 205 24.06 -10.87 -5.16
CA GLY A 205 24.12 -11.47 -6.48
C GLY A 205 24.78 -10.55 -7.48
N ASP A 206 25.58 -11.11 -8.38
CA ASP A 206 26.13 -10.38 -9.54
C ASP A 206 25.05 -10.24 -10.63
N ILE A 207 23.96 -9.54 -10.30
CA ILE A 207 22.78 -9.37 -11.14
C ILE A 207 22.47 -7.89 -11.38
N ASN A 208 21.85 -7.56 -12.52
CA ASN A 208 21.48 -6.19 -12.86
C ASN A 208 20.09 -5.82 -12.30
N GLU A 209 19.71 -4.54 -12.40
CA GLU A 209 18.41 -4.02 -11.93
C GLU A 209 17.20 -4.71 -12.59
N ARG A 210 17.33 -5.06 -13.87
CA ARG A 210 16.27 -5.75 -14.64
C ARG A 210 16.01 -7.14 -14.07
N ASP A 211 17.05 -7.87 -13.69
CA ASP A 211 16.94 -9.19 -13.09
C ASP A 211 16.50 -9.11 -11.62
N ALA A 212 16.99 -8.11 -10.88
CA ALA A 212 16.54 -7.83 -9.53
C ALA A 212 15.02 -7.53 -9.47
N SER A 213 14.47 -6.88 -10.51
CA SER A 213 13.04 -6.63 -10.63
C SER A 213 12.18 -7.91 -10.65
N ASN A 214 12.75 -9.06 -11.07
CA ASN A 214 12.04 -10.34 -11.05
C ASN A 214 11.69 -10.77 -9.62
N PHE A 215 12.57 -10.51 -8.65
CA PHE A 215 12.29 -10.81 -7.23
C PHE A 215 11.11 -9.98 -6.71
N MET A 216 10.90 -8.78 -7.27
CA MET A 216 9.73 -7.99 -6.95
C MET A 216 8.46 -8.58 -7.56
N VAL A 217 8.50 -9.03 -8.80
CA VAL A 217 7.39 -9.76 -9.42
C VAL A 217 7.06 -11.03 -8.63
N TYR A 218 8.06 -11.79 -8.20
CA TYR A 218 7.88 -12.97 -7.34
C TYR A 218 7.28 -12.60 -5.98
N SER A 219 7.67 -11.47 -5.40
CA SER A 219 7.11 -10.98 -4.14
C SER A 219 5.62 -10.63 -4.29
N PHE A 220 5.23 -9.97 -5.38
CA PHE A 220 3.81 -9.69 -5.65
C PHE A 220 3.00 -10.95 -5.95
N ALA A 221 3.59 -11.93 -6.65
CA ALA A 221 2.97 -13.25 -6.85
C ALA A 221 2.78 -13.98 -5.51
N CYS A 222 3.80 -13.98 -4.65
CA CYS A 222 3.73 -14.51 -3.29
C CYS A 222 2.67 -13.77 -2.46
N PHE A 223 2.60 -12.44 -2.55
CA PHE A 223 1.58 -11.63 -1.88
C PHE A 223 0.15 -11.96 -2.35
N PHE A 224 -0.03 -12.20 -3.66
CA PHE A 224 -1.29 -12.66 -4.22
C PHE A 224 -1.70 -14.04 -3.70
N ILE A 225 -0.79 -15.02 -3.77
CA ILE A 225 -1.01 -16.38 -3.26
C ILE A 225 -1.31 -16.33 -1.75
N GLY A 226 -0.56 -15.51 -1.01
CA GLY A 226 -0.74 -15.29 0.42
C GLY A 226 -2.11 -14.71 0.76
N LYS A 227 -2.62 -13.76 -0.04
CA LYS A 227 -4.01 -13.26 0.10
C LYS A 227 -5.03 -14.36 -0.11
N PHE A 228 -4.87 -15.19 -1.13
CA PHE A 228 -5.80 -16.28 -1.41
C PHE A 228 -5.84 -17.31 -0.28
N ILE A 229 -4.67 -17.76 0.18
CA ILE A 229 -4.53 -18.69 1.32
C ILE A 229 -5.13 -18.06 2.59
N ALA A 230 -4.81 -16.80 2.87
CA ALA A 230 -5.31 -16.11 4.04
C ALA A 230 -6.84 -15.97 4.03
N ASN A 231 -7.45 -15.66 2.88
CA ASN A 231 -8.91 -15.60 2.76
C ASN A 231 -9.54 -16.96 3.10
N ILE A 232 -9.00 -18.07 2.58
CA ILE A 232 -9.48 -19.42 2.94
C ILE A 232 -9.33 -19.66 4.45
N LEU A 233 -8.17 -19.32 5.00
CA LEU A 233 -7.89 -19.56 6.41
C LEU A 233 -8.80 -18.73 7.33
N MET A 234 -9.09 -17.48 6.96
CA MET A 234 -10.00 -16.58 7.69
C MET A 234 -11.48 -16.99 7.59
N THR A 235 -11.87 -17.78 6.59
CA THR A 235 -13.23 -18.37 6.56
C THR A 235 -13.38 -19.54 7.52
N ARG A 236 -12.29 -20.25 7.85
CA ARG A 236 -12.31 -21.45 8.70
C ARG A 236 -11.89 -21.19 10.14
N PHE A 237 -11.04 -20.19 10.36
CA PHE A 237 -10.45 -19.87 11.66
C PHE A 237 -10.67 -18.40 12.02
N ASN A 238 -10.51 -18.07 13.30
CA ASN A 238 -10.63 -16.69 13.75
C ASN A 238 -9.55 -15.80 13.10
N PRO A 239 -9.90 -14.71 12.39
CA PRO A 239 -8.94 -13.88 11.66
C PRO A 239 -7.78 -13.36 12.51
N GLU A 240 -8.01 -13.02 13.78
CA GLU A 240 -6.95 -12.54 14.67
C GLU A 240 -5.91 -13.64 14.96
N LYS A 241 -6.34 -14.90 15.12
CA LYS A 241 -5.41 -16.02 15.37
C LYS A 241 -4.54 -16.30 14.14
N VAL A 242 -5.14 -16.24 12.95
CA VAL A 242 -4.42 -16.38 11.68
C VAL A 242 -3.34 -15.30 11.56
N LEU A 243 -3.67 -14.05 11.89
CA LEU A 243 -2.74 -12.92 11.77
C LEU A 243 -1.62 -12.94 12.82
N ILE A 244 -1.90 -13.45 14.03
CA ILE A 244 -0.86 -13.71 15.04
C ILE A 244 0.13 -14.75 14.50
N LEU A 245 -0.36 -15.87 13.95
CA LEU A 245 0.48 -16.90 13.36
C LEU A 245 1.34 -16.34 12.21
N TYR A 246 0.73 -15.56 11.31
CA TYR A 246 1.44 -14.91 10.20
C TYR A 246 2.54 -13.97 10.71
N SER A 247 2.28 -13.25 11.80
CA SER A 247 3.24 -12.32 12.40
C SER A 247 4.42 -13.05 13.06
N VAL A 248 4.17 -14.19 13.71
CA VAL A 248 5.24 -15.02 14.28
C VAL A 248 6.11 -15.63 13.18
N ILE A 249 5.51 -16.22 12.15
CA ILE A 249 6.26 -16.79 11.01
C ILE A 249 7.02 -15.69 10.28
N GLY A 250 6.43 -14.51 10.10
CA GLY A 250 7.05 -13.37 9.43
C GLY A 250 8.26 -12.84 10.20
N ALA A 251 8.15 -12.74 11.52
CA ALA A 251 9.28 -12.39 12.37
C ALA A 251 10.42 -13.42 12.27
N LEU A 252 10.11 -14.72 12.27
CA LEU A 252 11.12 -15.78 12.11
C LEU A 252 11.81 -15.74 10.74
N PHE A 253 11.06 -15.51 9.66
CA PHE A 253 11.62 -15.37 8.32
C PHE A 253 12.51 -14.14 8.21
N LEU A 254 12.11 -13.00 8.76
CA LEU A 254 12.95 -11.80 8.77
C LEU A 254 14.19 -11.95 9.67
N ALA A 255 14.08 -12.68 10.77
CA ALA A 255 15.25 -13.05 11.58
C ALA A 255 16.23 -13.92 10.77
N TYR A 256 15.72 -14.87 9.98
CA TYR A 256 16.55 -15.66 9.07
C TYR A 256 17.22 -14.78 8.01
N VAL A 257 16.49 -13.86 7.37
CA VAL A 257 17.05 -12.92 6.39
C VAL A 257 18.17 -12.07 6.99
N ALA A 258 18.02 -11.68 8.26
CA ALA A 258 19.02 -10.86 8.96
C ALA A 258 20.28 -11.63 9.37
N LEU A 259 20.20 -12.94 9.56
CA LEU A 259 21.30 -13.75 10.11
C LEU A 259 21.97 -14.67 9.06
N ALA A 260 21.31 -14.97 7.94
CA ALA A 260 21.82 -15.90 6.94
C ALA A 260 22.65 -15.17 5.84
N PRO A 261 23.99 -15.35 5.77
CA PRO A 261 24.86 -14.65 4.82
C PRO A 261 24.84 -15.27 3.41
N SER A 262 23.70 -15.81 2.97
CA SER A 262 23.59 -16.52 1.69
C SER A 262 22.47 -15.94 0.83
N PHE A 263 22.55 -16.17 -0.48
CA PHE A 263 21.51 -15.77 -1.44
C PHE A 263 20.12 -16.33 -1.11
N SER A 264 20.05 -17.39 -0.28
CA SER A 264 18.78 -17.90 0.26
C SER A 264 17.98 -16.84 1.02
N ALA A 265 18.64 -15.85 1.62
CA ALA A 265 17.99 -14.73 2.30
C ALA A 265 17.07 -13.92 1.36
N VAL A 266 17.46 -13.77 0.08
CA VAL A 266 16.63 -13.07 -0.92
C VAL A 266 15.32 -13.84 -1.15
N TYR A 267 15.38 -15.16 -1.32
CA TYR A 267 14.18 -15.98 -1.49
C TYR A 267 13.29 -15.98 -0.25
N VAL A 268 13.86 -16.01 0.95
CA VAL A 268 13.08 -15.92 2.18
C VAL A 268 12.42 -14.54 2.32
N ALA A 269 13.12 -13.45 1.96
CA ALA A 269 12.53 -12.12 1.93
C ALA A 269 11.35 -12.01 0.95
N VAL A 270 11.46 -12.65 -0.22
CA VAL A 270 10.33 -12.80 -1.16
C VAL A 270 9.17 -13.57 -0.52
N LEU A 271 9.44 -14.69 0.15
CA LEU A 271 8.41 -15.51 0.82
C LEU A 271 7.70 -14.78 1.96
N VAL A 272 8.36 -13.83 2.65
CA VAL A 272 7.70 -12.96 3.64
C VAL A 272 6.49 -12.24 3.04
N SER A 273 6.50 -11.95 1.73
CA SER A 273 5.38 -11.31 1.04
C SER A 273 4.07 -12.10 1.13
N VAL A 274 4.12 -13.44 1.24
CA VAL A 274 2.93 -14.28 1.48
C VAL A 274 2.20 -13.84 2.76
N LEU A 275 2.95 -13.41 3.77
CA LEU A 275 2.45 -13.12 5.11
C LEU A 275 1.87 -11.69 5.22
N PHE A 276 2.17 -10.80 4.28
CA PHE A 276 1.56 -9.47 4.25
C PHE A 276 0.10 -9.48 3.79
N GLY A 277 -0.31 -10.51 3.04
CA GLY A 277 -1.57 -10.56 2.29
C GLY A 277 -2.78 -9.91 2.97
N PRO A 278 -3.27 -10.49 4.08
CA PRO A 278 -4.53 -10.06 4.70
C PRO A 278 -4.41 -8.87 5.67
N CYS A 279 -3.20 -8.44 6.01
CA CYS A 279 -2.96 -7.53 7.13
C CYS A 279 -3.58 -6.15 6.91
N TRP A 280 -3.33 -5.51 5.75
CA TRP A 280 -3.86 -4.16 5.45
C TRP A 280 -5.39 -4.08 5.63
N ALA A 281 -6.12 -4.97 4.95
CA ALA A 281 -7.58 -4.94 4.96
C ALA A 281 -8.16 -5.31 6.33
N THR A 282 -7.51 -6.23 7.05
CA THR A 282 -7.99 -6.66 8.38
C THR A 282 -7.74 -5.61 9.46
N ILE A 283 -6.57 -4.96 9.46
CA ILE A 283 -6.31 -3.83 10.35
C ILE A 283 -7.23 -2.67 10.00
N TYR A 284 -7.42 -2.36 8.71
CA TYR A 284 -8.28 -1.26 8.27
C TYR A 284 -9.73 -1.45 8.73
N ALA A 285 -10.35 -2.58 8.34
CA ALA A 285 -11.73 -2.87 8.71
C ALA A 285 -11.90 -3.04 10.23
N GLY A 286 -10.98 -3.74 10.88
CA GLY A 286 -11.00 -3.93 12.34
C GLY A 286 -10.86 -2.62 13.12
N THR A 287 -10.02 -1.69 12.65
CA THR A 287 -9.86 -0.36 13.27
C THR A 287 -11.12 0.49 13.04
N LEU A 288 -11.69 0.41 11.84
CA LEU A 288 -12.90 1.15 11.49
C LEU A 288 -14.12 0.65 12.28
N ASP A 289 -14.19 -0.64 12.59
CA ASP A 289 -15.25 -1.25 13.40
C ASP A 289 -15.28 -0.73 14.85
N THR A 290 -14.17 -0.17 15.35
CA THR A 290 -14.08 0.40 16.71
C THR A 290 -14.65 1.82 16.81
N VAL A 291 -15.11 2.38 15.70
CA VAL A 291 -15.57 3.76 15.57
C VAL A 291 -17.06 3.77 15.23
N ASP A 292 -17.79 4.70 15.85
CA ASP A 292 -19.20 4.90 15.56
C ASP A 292 -19.43 5.37 14.11
N ASN A 293 -20.55 4.95 13.52
CA ASN A 293 -20.85 5.14 12.09
C ASN A 293 -20.80 6.62 11.62
N GLU A 294 -20.97 7.57 12.53
CA GLU A 294 -20.89 9.01 12.26
C GLU A 294 -19.47 9.56 12.07
N HIS A 295 -18.48 8.83 12.56
CA HIS A 295 -17.07 9.21 12.55
C HIS A 295 -16.26 8.42 11.51
N THR A 296 -16.84 7.37 10.91
CA THR A 296 -16.23 6.44 9.96
C THR A 296 -15.53 7.12 8.79
N GLU A 297 -16.10 8.19 8.25
CA GLU A 297 -15.55 8.93 7.11
C GLU A 297 -14.19 9.57 7.42
N MET A 298 -14.04 10.15 8.61
CA MET A 298 -12.78 10.76 9.06
C MET A 298 -11.83 9.70 9.61
N ALA A 299 -12.36 8.66 10.26
CA ALA A 299 -11.57 7.53 10.74
C ALA A 299 -10.84 6.85 9.58
N GLY A 300 -11.54 6.56 8.48
CA GLY A 300 -10.93 6.01 7.27
C GLY A 300 -9.82 6.89 6.70
N ALA A 301 -10.01 8.21 6.67
CA ALA A 301 -8.99 9.16 6.24
C ALA A 301 -7.75 9.15 7.15
N VAL A 302 -7.93 9.10 8.47
CA VAL A 302 -6.82 9.03 9.43
C VAL A 302 -6.07 7.70 9.32
N ILE A 303 -6.77 6.58 9.07
CA ILE A 303 -6.11 5.29 8.82
C ILE A 303 -5.27 5.35 7.54
N VAL A 304 -5.77 5.97 6.46
CA VAL A 304 -5.00 6.15 5.22
C VAL A 304 -3.78 7.05 5.43
N MET A 305 -3.85 8.07 6.30
CA MET A 305 -2.67 8.88 6.64
C MET A 305 -1.55 8.04 7.30
N ALA A 306 -1.87 6.89 7.90
CA ALA A 306 -0.86 5.98 8.45
C ALA A 306 0.08 5.40 7.38
N ILE A 307 -0.28 5.49 6.08
CA ILE A 307 0.60 5.10 4.96
C ILE A 307 1.92 5.86 4.99
N VAL A 308 2.00 7.02 5.65
CA VAL A 308 3.28 7.74 5.89
C VAL A 308 4.35 6.88 6.57
N GLY A 309 3.97 5.79 7.24
CA GLY A 309 4.90 4.76 7.71
C GLY A 309 5.79 4.18 6.60
N ALA A 310 5.32 4.14 5.36
CA ALA A 310 6.08 3.78 4.15
C ALA A 310 7.31 4.66 3.91
N ALA A 311 7.33 5.90 4.39
CA ALA A 311 8.49 6.76 4.29
C ALA A 311 9.40 6.61 5.51
N VAL A 312 8.80 6.47 6.69
CA VAL A 312 9.53 6.48 7.96
C VAL A 312 10.29 5.18 8.21
N VAL A 313 9.64 4.02 8.07
CA VAL A 313 10.28 2.73 8.41
C VAL A 313 11.42 2.38 7.45
N PRO A 314 11.31 2.55 6.11
CA PRO A 314 12.45 2.33 5.22
C PRO A 314 13.62 3.29 5.47
N ALA A 315 13.34 4.54 5.86
CA ALA A 315 14.40 5.48 6.23
C ALA A 315 15.14 5.03 7.50
N ILE A 316 14.41 4.56 8.52
CA ILE A 316 15.00 3.97 9.73
C ILE A 316 15.82 2.72 9.36
N GLN A 317 15.27 1.85 8.50
CA GLN A 317 15.96 0.65 8.04
C GLN A 317 17.24 0.99 7.27
N GLY A 318 17.21 2.00 6.41
CA GLY A 318 18.40 2.49 5.68
C GLY A 318 19.47 3.03 6.62
N TYR A 319 19.07 3.88 7.57
CA TYR A 319 20.00 4.40 8.58
C TYR A 319 20.67 3.29 9.39
N ILE A 320 19.92 2.26 9.76
CA ILE A 320 20.46 1.08 10.47
C ILE A 320 21.38 0.25 9.57
N ALA A 321 21.05 0.09 8.28
CA ALA A 321 21.91 -0.58 7.31
C ALA A 321 23.27 0.12 7.20
N ASP A 322 23.26 1.45 7.10
CA ASP A 322 24.47 2.28 7.00
C ASP A 322 25.29 2.24 8.30
N MET A 323 24.63 2.28 9.46
CA MET A 323 25.29 2.26 10.77
C MET A 323 25.97 0.92 11.09
N PHE A 324 25.35 -0.20 10.72
CA PHE A 324 25.91 -1.54 10.94
C PHE A 324 26.77 -2.05 9.77
N HIS A 325 26.88 -1.26 8.69
CA HIS A 325 27.50 -1.67 7.42
C HIS A 325 26.99 -3.03 6.91
N SER A 326 25.72 -3.33 7.17
CA SER A 326 25.10 -4.61 6.83
C SER A 326 23.63 -4.40 6.47
N LEU A 327 23.32 -4.63 5.20
CA LEU A 327 21.94 -4.56 4.73
C LEU A 327 21.08 -5.67 5.35
N GLN A 328 21.66 -6.84 5.62
CA GLN A 328 20.94 -7.97 6.22
C GLN A 328 20.43 -7.64 7.62
N LEU A 329 21.29 -7.11 8.50
CA LEU A 329 20.89 -6.74 9.88
C LEU A 329 19.79 -5.68 9.90
N SER A 330 19.67 -4.85 8.85
CA SER A 330 18.60 -3.87 8.73
C SER A 330 17.20 -4.49 8.72
N PHE A 331 17.04 -5.74 8.27
CA PHE A 331 15.75 -6.43 8.26
C PHE A 331 15.20 -6.72 9.67
N LEU A 332 16.02 -6.59 10.73
CA LEU A 332 15.54 -6.63 12.12
C LEU A 332 14.55 -5.50 12.43
N VAL A 333 14.64 -4.36 11.75
CA VAL A 333 13.66 -3.26 11.88
C VAL A 333 12.28 -3.74 11.43
N SER A 334 12.22 -4.38 10.27
CA SER A 334 11.01 -4.99 9.74
C SER A 334 10.51 -6.13 10.63
N MET A 335 11.41 -6.92 11.21
CA MET A 335 11.05 -7.97 12.19
C MET A 335 10.34 -7.38 13.41
N LEU A 336 10.87 -6.31 14.00
CA LEU A 336 10.26 -5.64 15.16
C LEU A 336 8.88 -5.07 14.84
N CYS A 337 8.70 -4.55 13.62
CA CYS A 337 7.38 -4.12 13.13
C CYS A 337 6.39 -5.29 13.09
N PHE A 338 6.79 -6.46 12.59
CA PHE A 338 5.97 -7.67 12.57
C PHE A 338 5.57 -8.13 13.96
N VAL A 339 6.52 -8.13 14.91
CA VAL A 339 6.26 -8.48 16.32
C VAL A 339 5.19 -7.55 16.91
N TYR A 340 5.29 -6.24 16.66
CA TYR A 340 4.28 -5.29 17.13
C TYR A 340 2.90 -5.56 16.52
N VAL A 341 2.82 -5.84 15.21
CA VAL A 341 1.57 -6.20 14.53
C VAL A 341 0.96 -7.47 15.15
N GLY A 342 1.77 -8.47 15.46
CA GLY A 342 1.33 -9.68 16.18
C GLY A 342 0.77 -9.38 17.58
N VAL A 343 1.45 -8.52 18.35
CA VAL A 343 0.98 -8.07 19.68
C VAL A 343 -0.35 -7.32 19.58
N TYR A 344 -0.52 -6.50 18.54
CA TYR A 344 -1.78 -5.81 18.27
C TYR A 344 -2.94 -6.80 18.08
N PHE A 345 -2.78 -7.80 17.21
CA PHE A 345 -3.83 -8.81 16.97
C PHE A 345 -4.10 -9.69 18.18
N TRP A 346 -3.06 -10.02 18.96
CA TRP A 346 -3.24 -10.76 20.21
C TRP A 346 -4.11 -10.00 21.22
N ARG A 347 -3.89 -8.69 21.36
CA ARG A 347 -4.72 -7.84 22.22
C ARG A 347 -6.15 -7.74 21.71
N GLU A 348 -6.35 -7.58 20.40
CA GLU A 348 -7.70 -7.52 19.84
C GLU A 348 -8.47 -8.84 19.95
N SER A 349 -7.78 -9.98 19.80
CA SER A 349 -8.39 -11.29 20.06
C SER A 349 -8.94 -11.39 21.48
N LYS A 350 -8.19 -10.93 22.50
CA LYS A 350 -8.65 -10.98 23.91
C LYS A 350 -9.89 -10.11 24.13
N VAL A 351 -9.92 -8.91 23.54
CA VAL A 351 -11.06 -8.00 23.65
C VAL A 351 -12.31 -8.59 23.00
N ARG A 352 -12.18 -9.21 21.83
CA ARG A 352 -13.30 -9.86 21.13
C ARG A 352 -13.84 -11.06 21.89
N THR A 353 -12.96 -11.89 22.47
CA THR A 353 -13.38 -13.02 23.31
C THR A 353 -14.15 -12.53 24.54
N ALA A 354 -13.66 -11.51 25.24
CA ALA A 354 -14.35 -10.94 26.39
C ALA A 354 -15.72 -10.34 26.02
N LEU A 355 -15.84 -9.67 24.86
CA LEU A 355 -17.12 -9.15 24.37
C LEU A 355 -18.12 -10.26 24.03
N ALA A 356 -17.64 -11.37 23.47
CA ALA A 356 -18.48 -12.53 23.15
C ALA A 356 -19.00 -13.22 24.41
N GLU A 357 -18.18 -13.31 25.46
CA GLU A 357 -18.58 -13.85 26.76
C GLU A 357 -19.68 -12.99 27.41
N VAL A 358 -19.55 -11.66 27.37
CA VAL A 358 -20.55 -10.72 27.92
C VAL A 358 -21.87 -10.72 27.14
N THR A 359 -21.85 -11.05 25.85
CA THR A 359 -23.09 -11.16 25.04
C THR A 359 -23.76 -12.52 25.14
N ALA A 360 -23.04 -13.53 25.62
CA ALA A 360 -23.58 -14.87 25.87
C ALA A 360 -24.16 -15.05 27.29
N SER A 361 -23.75 -14.20 28.25
CA SER A 361 -24.37 -14.05 29.57
C SER A 361 -25.56 -13.10 29.54
#